data_AF-A0A811M6Y2-F1
#
_entry.id   AF-A0A811M6Y2-F1
#
_cell.length_a   1.000
_cell.length_b   1.000
_cell.length_c   1.000
_cell.angle_alpha   90.00
_cell.angle_beta   90.00
_cell.angle_gamma   90.00
#
_symmetry.space_group_name_H-M   'P 1'
#
loop_
_entity.id
_entity.type
_entity.pdbx_description
1 polymer ?
#
loop_
_entity_poly.entity_id
_entity_poly.type
_entity_poly.pdbx_seq_one_letter_code
_entity_poly.pdbx_strand_id
1 'polypeptide(L)'
;MAGRWRARAQVQDTSDSAVAKGSLTPIMGNDAENMKWPAHLQDDLDNQHVISEVHGTDSEPLIDQIRAILRSVNDGDISISAYDTAWVALVSRLDGGEGPEFPAAVQWIVNNQLPDGSWGDADLFSAYDRLINTLGCVVTLTKWSLEPEMCNKGLSFLNQNMWKLAVEDEESMPIGFELAFPSLIEIAKSLGVDFPYDHQALQGIYSSCHDL
;
A
#
# COMPACT_ATOMS: atom_id res chain seq x y z
N MET A 1 -4.01 45.15 -29.72
CA MET A 1 -3.72 46.07 -28.60
C MET A 1 -3.63 45.25 -27.34
N ALA A 2 -2.48 45.27 -26.67
CA ALA A 2 -2.19 44.48 -25.48
C ALA A 2 -2.77 45.17 -24.23
N GLY A 3 -3.58 44.44 -23.46
CA GLY A 3 -4.07 44.87 -22.15
C GLY A 3 -3.22 44.26 -21.05
N ARG A 4 -2.21 45.01 -20.60
CA ARG A 4 -1.45 44.75 -19.37
C ARG A 4 -2.37 44.93 -18.15
N TRP A 5 -2.39 43.98 -17.24
CA TRP A 5 -2.80 44.20 -15.86
C TRP A 5 -1.63 43.89 -14.92
N ARG A 6 -1.20 44.89 -14.16
CA ARG A 6 -0.27 44.79 -13.04
C ARG A 6 -0.76 45.66 -11.90
N ALA A 7 -0.40 45.23 -10.69
CA ALA A 7 -0.51 45.88 -9.38
C ALA A 7 -1.89 45.73 -8.69
N ARG A 8 -1.99 45.54 -7.38
CA ARG A 8 -1.05 45.81 -6.29
C ARG A 8 -1.44 45.00 -5.05
N ALA A 9 -0.44 44.55 -4.28
CA ALA A 9 -0.60 44.10 -2.91
C ALA A 9 -1.04 45.26 -2.00
N GLN A 10 -1.97 44.99 -1.09
CA GLN A 10 -2.23 45.79 0.10
C GLN A 10 -2.17 44.84 1.30
N VAL A 11 -1.15 45.09 2.13
CA VAL A 11 -0.97 44.57 3.47
C VAL A 11 -1.96 45.29 4.38
N GLN A 12 -2.67 44.56 5.23
CA GLN A 12 -3.26 45.12 6.44
C GLN A 12 -2.99 44.18 7.60
N ASP A 13 -2.38 44.79 8.61
CA ASP A 13 -1.77 44.25 9.81
C ASP A 13 -2.70 44.56 10.98
N THR A 14 -3.08 43.56 11.78
CA THR A 14 -3.50 43.70 13.18
C THR A 14 -3.33 42.36 13.92
N SER A 15 -2.28 42.32 14.77
CA SER A 15 -2.11 41.67 16.09
C SER A 15 -3.37 41.08 16.74
N ASP A 16 -3.36 40.05 17.61
CA ASP A 16 -2.32 39.32 18.34
C ASP A 16 -3.01 38.04 18.86
N SER A 17 -2.42 36.85 18.68
CA SER A 17 -2.71 35.72 19.58
C SER A 17 -1.44 34.88 19.73
N ALA A 18 -1.04 34.73 20.99
CA ALA A 18 0.27 34.21 21.38
C ALA A 18 0.44 32.74 20.95
N VAL A 19 1.40 32.49 20.07
CA VAL A 19 1.90 31.15 19.76
C VAL A 19 2.92 30.77 20.83
N ALA A 20 2.58 29.78 21.65
CA ALA A 20 3.51 29.15 22.58
C ALA A 20 4.67 28.54 21.77
N LYS A 21 5.88 29.07 21.96
CA LYS A 21 7.11 28.48 21.41
C LYS A 21 7.42 27.20 22.17
N GLY A 22 6.86 26.07 21.71
CA GLY A 22 7.36 24.75 22.07
C GLY A 22 8.67 24.50 21.34
N SER A 23 9.79 24.64 22.05
CA SER A 23 11.10 24.23 21.56
C SER A 23 11.13 22.71 21.48
N LEU A 24 10.93 22.14 20.30
CA LEU A 24 11.23 20.72 20.05
C LEU A 24 12.75 20.57 20.01
N THR A 25 13.34 20.26 21.16
CA THR A 25 14.69 19.71 21.23
C THR A 25 14.74 18.38 20.46
N PRO A 26 15.81 18.09 19.70
CA PRO A 26 15.97 16.77 19.10
C PRO A 26 16.03 15.73 20.22
N ILE A 27 15.06 14.82 20.28
CA ILE A 27 15.14 13.62 21.12
C ILE A 27 16.04 12.63 20.36
N MET A 28 17.32 12.95 20.28
CA MET A 28 18.38 11.97 20.08
C MET A 28 19.21 12.00 21.36
N GLY A 29 18.61 11.47 22.43
CA GLY A 29 19.35 10.97 23.58
C GLY A 29 20.10 9.73 23.13
N ASN A 30 21.41 9.76 23.26
CA ASN A 30 22.31 8.68 22.86
C ASN A 30 22.32 7.60 23.96
N ASP A 31 21.14 7.09 24.30
CA ASP A 31 20.93 6.13 25.38
C ASP A 31 20.83 4.73 24.78
N ALA A 32 21.96 4.26 24.25
CA ALA A 32 22.22 2.83 24.22
C ALA A 32 22.51 2.34 25.65
N GLU A 33 21.56 2.56 26.57
CA GLU A 33 21.55 1.84 27.83
C GLU A 33 21.21 0.40 27.49
N ASN A 34 22.28 -0.38 27.44
CA ASN A 34 22.35 -1.83 27.40
C ASN A 34 21.08 -2.46 28.00
N MET A 35 20.15 -2.87 27.15
CA MET A 35 18.90 -3.53 27.55
C MET A 35 19.27 -4.89 28.12
N LYS A 36 19.57 -4.91 29.42
CA LYS A 36 20.01 -6.10 30.13
C LYS A 36 18.81 -7.05 30.20
N TRP A 37 18.95 -8.21 29.55
CA TRP A 37 17.93 -9.24 29.57
C TRP A 37 17.49 -9.56 31.01
N PRO A 38 16.20 -9.79 31.25
CA PRO A 38 15.69 -10.22 32.55
C PRO A 38 16.42 -11.47 33.02
N ALA A 39 16.98 -11.46 34.24
CA ALA A 39 17.78 -12.56 34.78
C ALA A 39 17.04 -13.92 34.80
N HIS A 40 15.71 -13.91 34.85
CA HIS A 40 14.89 -15.13 34.84
C HIS A 40 14.86 -15.83 33.47
N LEU A 41 15.18 -15.13 32.38
CA LEU A 41 15.32 -15.75 31.05
C LEU A 41 16.72 -16.33 30.84
N GLN A 42 17.68 -15.99 31.71
CA GLN A 42 19.03 -16.53 31.64
C GLN A 42 19.07 -18.00 32.13
N ASP A 43 18.30 -18.32 33.17
CA ASP A 43 18.22 -19.67 33.75
C ASP A 43 17.57 -20.71 32.80
N ASP A 44 16.65 -20.27 31.93
CA ASP A 44 16.00 -21.15 30.94
C ASP A 44 16.91 -21.51 29.75
N LEU A 45 17.93 -20.69 29.47
CA LEU A 45 18.90 -20.95 28.41
C LEU A 45 19.99 -21.94 28.84
N ASP A 46 20.30 -21.98 30.13
CA ASP A 46 21.35 -22.85 30.68
C ASP A 46 20.87 -24.30 30.90
N ASN A 47 19.55 -24.54 30.94
CA ASN A 47 18.97 -25.86 31.17
C ASN A 47 18.60 -26.65 29.91
N GLN A 48 18.85 -26.12 28.70
CA GLN A 48 18.61 -26.83 27.45
C GLN A 48 19.91 -27.43 26.87
N HIS A 49 20.59 -28.24 27.68
CA HIS A 49 21.76 -29.02 27.26
C HIS A 49 21.34 -30.34 26.58
N VAL A 50 20.82 -30.27 25.35
CA VAL A 50 21.12 -31.22 24.25
C VAL A 50 21.00 -30.47 22.92
N ILE A 51 21.93 -29.56 22.64
CA ILE A 51 22.28 -29.27 21.26
C ILE A 51 23.43 -30.22 20.95
N SER A 52 23.14 -31.32 20.26
CA SER A 52 24.18 -32.15 19.65
C SER A 52 25.11 -31.25 18.85
N GLU A 53 26.42 -31.39 19.05
CA GLU A 53 27.45 -30.74 18.25
C GLU A 53 27.15 -30.94 16.76
N VAL A 54 26.55 -29.93 16.13
CA VAL A 54 26.44 -29.87 14.67
C VAL A 54 27.82 -29.51 14.17
N HIS A 55 28.42 -30.41 13.41
CA HIS A 55 29.72 -30.23 12.75
C HIS A 55 29.89 -28.81 12.19
N GLY A 56 30.91 -28.11 12.69
CA GLY A 56 31.33 -26.82 12.17
C GLY A 56 31.83 -26.92 10.73
N THR A 57 31.17 -26.17 9.84
CA THR A 57 31.66 -25.42 8.66
C THR A 57 30.52 -25.03 7.71
N ASP A 58 29.29 -25.54 7.91
CA ASP A 58 28.19 -25.38 6.94
C ASP A 58 27.32 -24.13 7.16
N SER A 59 27.38 -23.49 8.33
CA SER A 59 26.53 -22.34 8.68
C SER A 59 27.17 -20.97 8.45
N GLU A 60 28.49 -20.89 8.29
CA GLU A 60 29.21 -19.62 8.08
C GLU A 60 28.69 -18.85 6.85
N PRO A 61 28.42 -19.50 5.69
CA PRO A 61 27.85 -18.81 4.54
C PRO A 61 26.45 -18.24 4.81
N LEU A 62 25.66 -18.87 5.69
CA LEU A 62 24.33 -18.37 6.08
C LEU A 62 24.47 -17.19 7.05
N ILE A 63 25.42 -17.25 7.98
CA ILE A 63 25.73 -16.16 8.91
C ILE A 63 26.20 -14.92 8.13
N ASP A 64 27.05 -15.11 7.12
CA ASP A 64 27.50 -14.03 6.25
C ASP A 64 26.37 -13.44 5.39
N GLN A 65 25.47 -14.29 4.88
CA GLN A 65 24.27 -13.83 4.17
C GLN A 65 23.34 -13.00 5.07
N ILE A 66 23.04 -13.47 6.27
CA ILE A 66 22.22 -12.72 7.23
C ILE A 66 22.88 -11.38 7.55
N ARG A 67 24.20 -11.37 7.77
CA ARG A 67 24.96 -10.14 8.04
C ARG A 67 24.94 -9.19 6.84
N ALA A 68 24.97 -9.71 5.62
CA ALA A 68 24.86 -8.91 4.41
C ALA A 68 23.45 -8.29 4.28
N ILE A 69 22.39 -9.06 4.49
CA ILE A 69 21.00 -8.59 4.48
C ILE A 69 20.82 -7.48 5.52
N LEU A 70 21.23 -7.72 6.77
CA LEU A 70 21.12 -6.72 7.85
C LEU A 70 21.89 -5.43 7.57
N ARG A 71 23.00 -5.50 6.81
CA ARG A 71 23.78 -4.33 6.38
C ARG A 71 23.19 -3.63 5.17
N SER A 72 22.39 -4.31 4.35
CA SER A 72 21.71 -3.73 3.19
C SER A 72 20.36 -3.12 3.53
N VAL A 73 19.84 -3.33 4.75
CA VAL A 73 18.62 -2.68 5.24
C VAL A 73 18.79 -1.17 5.16
N ASN A 74 18.07 -0.54 4.24
CA ASN A 74 17.94 0.91 4.14
C ASN A 74 16.53 1.32 4.61
N ASP A 75 15.72 1.92 3.74
CA ASP A 75 14.36 2.41 4.07
C ASP A 75 13.29 1.29 4.20
N GLY A 76 13.74 0.03 4.31
CA GLY A 76 12.92 -1.17 4.33
C GLY A 76 12.87 -1.90 2.98
N ASP A 77 13.02 -3.22 3.00
CA ASP A 77 12.75 -4.09 1.85
C ASP A 77 11.30 -4.58 1.95
N ILE A 78 10.38 -3.84 1.33
CA ILE A 78 8.95 -4.19 1.26
C ILE A 78 8.55 -4.46 -0.19
N SER A 79 7.60 -5.38 -0.39
CA SER A 79 7.02 -5.63 -1.72
C SER A 79 6.20 -4.41 -2.18
N ILE A 80 6.12 -4.22 -3.51
CA ILE A 80 5.33 -3.12 -4.08
C ILE A 80 3.85 -3.48 -4.02
N SER A 81 3.06 -2.62 -3.39
CA SER A 81 1.59 -2.68 -3.39
C SER A 81 1.05 -2.15 -4.72
N ALA A 82 0.30 -2.99 -5.44
CA ALA A 82 -0.31 -2.59 -6.71
C ALA A 82 -1.44 -1.55 -6.49
N TYR A 83 -2.15 -1.65 -5.37
CA TYR A 83 -3.17 -0.72 -4.92
C TYR A 83 -2.61 0.69 -4.71
N ASP A 84 -1.53 0.83 -3.94
CA ASP A 84 -0.91 2.13 -3.70
C ASP A 84 -0.31 2.70 -4.99
N THR A 85 0.30 1.84 -5.82
CA THR A 85 0.82 2.22 -7.13
C THR A 85 -0.30 2.72 -8.05
N ALA A 86 -1.49 2.10 -8.01
CA ALA A 86 -2.66 2.56 -8.74
C ALA A 86 -3.10 3.96 -8.29
N TRP A 87 -3.16 4.24 -6.98
CA TRP A 87 -3.49 5.58 -6.49
C TRP A 87 -2.50 6.64 -6.94
N VAL A 88 -1.20 6.34 -6.92
CA VAL A 88 -0.18 7.24 -7.44
C VAL A 88 -0.37 7.46 -8.95
N ALA A 89 -0.68 6.40 -9.70
CA ALA A 89 -0.90 6.45 -11.13
C ALA A 89 -2.19 7.20 -11.54
N LEU A 90 -3.16 7.37 -10.63
CA LEU A 90 -4.39 8.14 -10.87
C LEU A 90 -4.16 9.66 -10.83
N VAL A 91 -3.04 10.13 -10.29
CA VAL A 91 -2.75 11.57 -10.16
C VAL A 91 -2.57 12.18 -11.55
N SER A 92 -3.44 13.14 -11.89
CA SER A 92 -3.33 13.92 -13.14
C SER A 92 -2.18 14.91 -13.07
N ARG A 93 -1.63 15.25 -14.24
CA ARG A 93 -0.55 16.24 -14.32
C ARG A 93 -0.92 17.57 -13.67
N LEU A 94 -0.03 18.09 -12.82
CA LEU A 94 -0.27 19.35 -12.09
C LEU A 94 -0.17 20.59 -12.98
N ASP A 95 0.51 20.47 -14.13
CA ASP A 95 0.63 21.53 -15.12
C ASP A 95 -0.60 21.68 -16.02
N GLY A 96 -1.64 20.87 -15.81
CA GLY A 96 -2.87 20.85 -16.60
C GLY A 96 -2.73 20.12 -17.94
N GLY A 97 -1.60 19.44 -18.18
CA GLY A 97 -1.45 18.53 -19.31
C GLY A 97 -2.33 17.28 -19.20
N GLU A 98 -2.47 16.57 -20.31
CA GLU A 98 -3.18 15.29 -20.33
C GLU A 98 -2.29 14.15 -19.80
N GLY A 99 -2.89 13.18 -19.13
CA GLY A 99 -2.21 11.97 -18.65
C GLY A 99 -1.79 12.01 -17.16
N PRO A 100 -1.05 10.97 -16.72
CA PRO A 100 -0.60 10.83 -15.33
C PRO A 100 0.61 11.72 -15.01
N GLU A 101 0.67 12.24 -13.79
CA GLU A 101 1.86 12.93 -13.24
C GLU A 101 3.02 11.94 -13.07
N PHE A 102 2.72 10.68 -12.78
CA PHE A 102 3.71 9.61 -12.53
C PHE A 102 3.60 8.45 -13.55
N PRO A 103 4.11 8.62 -14.79
CA PRO A 103 4.04 7.57 -15.82
C PRO A 103 4.73 6.24 -15.42
N ALA A 104 5.74 6.30 -14.56
CA ALA A 104 6.44 5.10 -14.08
C ALA A 104 5.52 4.17 -13.27
N ALA A 105 4.56 4.73 -12.51
CA ALA A 105 3.58 3.94 -11.77
C ALA A 105 2.62 3.21 -12.73
N VAL A 106 2.17 3.89 -13.80
CA VAL A 106 1.38 3.26 -14.86
C VAL A 106 2.17 2.14 -15.55
N GLN A 107 3.44 2.39 -15.89
CA GLN A 107 4.28 1.37 -16.52
C GLN A 107 4.48 0.14 -15.64
N TRP A 108 4.62 0.34 -14.32
CA TRP A 108 4.68 -0.77 -13.37
C TRP A 108 3.39 -1.60 -13.41
N ILE A 109 2.21 -0.97 -13.41
CA ILE A 109 0.92 -1.68 -13.50
C ILE A 109 0.87 -2.55 -14.76
N VAL A 110 1.23 -1.99 -15.92
CA VAL A 110 1.24 -2.71 -17.20
C VAL A 110 2.19 -3.93 -17.19
N ASN A 111 3.31 -3.83 -16.47
CA ASN A 111 4.32 -4.88 -16.46
C ASN A 111 4.07 -5.99 -15.42
N ASN A 112 3.11 -5.82 -14.51
CA ASN A 112 2.95 -6.69 -13.33
C ASN A 112 1.55 -7.32 -13.20
N GLN A 113 0.79 -7.42 -14.30
CA GLN A 113 -0.44 -8.23 -14.28
C GLN A 113 -0.07 -9.72 -14.18
N LEU A 114 -0.74 -10.42 -13.26
CA LEU A 114 -0.57 -11.86 -13.08
C LEU A 114 -1.24 -12.65 -14.21
N PRO A 115 -0.83 -13.93 -14.43
CA PRO A 115 -1.37 -14.74 -15.53
C PRO A 115 -2.89 -14.98 -15.48
N ASP A 116 -3.51 -14.90 -14.30
CA ASP A 116 -4.96 -15.03 -14.10
C ASP A 116 -5.73 -13.72 -14.36
N GLY A 117 -5.03 -12.64 -14.70
CA GLY A 117 -5.58 -11.31 -14.95
C GLY A 117 -5.64 -10.41 -13.72
N SER A 118 -5.28 -10.91 -12.54
CA SER A 118 -5.25 -10.11 -11.30
C SER A 118 -3.96 -9.31 -11.12
N TRP A 119 -3.96 -8.43 -10.12
CA TRP A 119 -2.78 -7.85 -9.51
C TRP A 119 -2.79 -8.15 -8.01
N GLY A 120 -1.62 -8.25 -7.40
CA GLY A 120 -1.44 -8.54 -5.97
C GLY A 120 -0.21 -9.41 -5.72
N ASP A 121 -0.14 -10.01 -4.54
CA ASP A 121 0.97 -10.91 -4.19
C ASP A 121 0.93 -12.18 -5.07
N ALA A 122 2.04 -12.49 -5.75
CA ALA A 122 2.12 -13.63 -6.67
C ALA A 122 2.29 -14.98 -5.93
N ASP A 123 2.86 -14.94 -4.72
CA ASP A 123 3.22 -16.11 -3.93
C ASP A 123 2.10 -16.51 -2.95
N LEU A 124 1.27 -15.54 -2.53
CA LEU A 124 0.14 -15.77 -1.64
C LEU A 124 -1.17 -15.24 -2.23
N PHE A 125 -2.20 -16.08 -2.27
CA PHE A 125 -3.54 -15.66 -2.67
C PHE A 125 -4.36 -15.26 -1.44
N SER A 126 -4.81 -14.01 -1.39
CA SER A 126 -5.94 -13.54 -0.56
C SER A 126 -6.97 -12.87 -1.47
N ALA A 127 -8.26 -13.16 -1.29
CA ALA A 127 -9.30 -12.50 -2.08
C ALA A 127 -9.34 -11.00 -1.81
N TYR A 128 -9.16 -10.57 -0.57
CA TYR A 128 -9.09 -9.15 -0.22
C TYR A 128 -7.95 -8.46 -0.97
N ASP A 129 -6.74 -9.01 -0.89
CA ASP A 129 -5.57 -8.51 -1.62
C ASP A 129 -5.83 -8.47 -3.13
N ARG A 130 -6.19 -9.61 -3.73
CA ARG A 130 -6.31 -9.70 -5.19
C ARG A 130 -7.40 -8.79 -5.73
N LEU A 131 -8.54 -8.66 -5.06
CA LEU A 131 -9.66 -7.88 -5.56
C LEU A 131 -9.39 -6.37 -5.47
N ILE A 132 -8.83 -5.86 -4.36
CA ILE A 132 -8.56 -4.43 -4.23
C ILE A 132 -7.44 -3.96 -5.16
N ASN A 133 -6.36 -4.74 -5.26
CA ASN A 133 -5.26 -4.44 -6.17
C ASN A 133 -5.74 -4.47 -7.64
N THR A 134 -6.48 -5.52 -8.03
CA THR A 134 -6.99 -5.64 -9.40
C THR A 134 -7.94 -4.51 -9.76
N LEU A 135 -8.87 -4.15 -8.87
CA LEU A 135 -9.79 -3.05 -9.13
C LEU A 135 -9.05 -1.72 -9.28
N GLY A 136 -8.08 -1.43 -8.41
CA GLY A 136 -7.24 -0.22 -8.50
C GLY A 136 -6.52 -0.11 -9.85
N CYS A 137 -5.88 -1.21 -10.29
CA CYS A 137 -5.19 -1.26 -11.57
C CYS A 137 -6.14 -1.09 -12.77
N VAL A 138 -7.29 -1.76 -12.78
CA VAL A 138 -8.31 -1.62 -13.83
C VAL A 138 -8.84 -0.18 -13.89
N VAL A 139 -9.16 0.42 -12.75
CA VAL A 139 -9.60 1.82 -12.65
C VAL A 139 -8.57 2.77 -13.23
N THR A 140 -7.29 2.55 -12.91
CA THR A 140 -6.18 3.36 -13.43
C THR A 140 -6.05 3.25 -14.94
N LEU A 141 -5.99 2.03 -15.48
CA LEU A 141 -5.85 1.81 -16.91
C LEU A 141 -7.08 2.36 -17.67
N THR A 142 -8.28 2.23 -17.11
CA THR A 142 -9.51 2.78 -17.67
C THR A 142 -9.47 4.31 -17.71
N LYS A 143 -9.09 4.98 -16.61
CA LYS A 143 -9.01 6.45 -16.53
C LYS A 143 -8.17 7.04 -17.66
N TRP A 144 -7.08 6.35 -18.01
CA TRP A 144 -6.13 6.80 -19.03
C TRP A 144 -6.38 6.20 -20.41
N SER A 145 -7.43 5.37 -20.58
CA SER A 145 -7.74 4.68 -21.84
C SER A 145 -6.58 3.81 -22.35
N LEU A 146 -5.89 3.11 -21.43
CA LEU A 146 -4.72 2.28 -21.70
C LEU A 146 -5.05 0.78 -21.60
N GLU A 147 -4.30 -0.03 -22.36
CA GLU A 147 -4.32 -1.50 -22.29
C GLU A 147 -5.73 -2.15 -22.14
N PRO A 148 -6.64 -1.99 -23.12
CA PRO A 148 -8.01 -2.49 -23.00
C PRO A 148 -8.11 -4.01 -22.76
N GLU A 149 -7.19 -4.79 -23.33
CA GLU A 149 -7.15 -6.24 -23.12
C GLU A 149 -6.81 -6.61 -21.67
N MET A 150 -5.87 -5.89 -21.05
CA MET A 150 -5.50 -6.10 -19.65
C MET A 150 -6.66 -5.72 -18.73
N CYS A 151 -7.36 -4.62 -19.03
CA CYS A 151 -8.58 -4.22 -18.33
C CYS A 151 -9.63 -5.34 -18.38
N ASN A 152 -9.88 -5.90 -19.56
CA ASN A 152 -10.85 -6.99 -19.74
C ASN A 152 -10.47 -8.25 -18.94
N LYS A 153 -9.18 -8.60 -18.89
CA LYS A 153 -8.69 -9.72 -18.07
C LYS A 153 -8.91 -9.46 -16.59
N GLY A 154 -8.58 -8.26 -16.11
CA GLY A 154 -8.82 -7.84 -14.73
C GLY A 154 -10.30 -7.86 -14.36
N LEU A 155 -11.17 -7.33 -15.22
CA LEU A 155 -12.62 -7.37 -15.03
C LEU A 155 -13.18 -8.78 -15.03
N SER A 156 -12.67 -9.66 -15.90
CA SER A 156 -13.03 -11.08 -15.90
C SER A 156 -12.64 -11.75 -14.59
N PHE A 157 -11.43 -11.47 -14.09
CA PHE A 157 -10.97 -11.97 -12.79
C PHE A 157 -11.87 -11.49 -11.65
N LEU A 158 -12.17 -10.18 -11.59
CA LEU A 158 -13.04 -9.59 -10.57
C LEU A 158 -14.41 -10.31 -10.58
N ASN A 159 -15.06 -10.37 -11.73
CA ASN A 159 -16.37 -11.03 -11.88
C ASN A 159 -16.38 -12.49 -11.40
N GLN A 160 -15.31 -13.24 -11.65
CA GLN A 160 -15.22 -14.65 -11.25
C GLN A 160 -14.89 -14.86 -9.78
N ASN A 161 -14.33 -13.86 -9.09
CA ASN A 161 -13.77 -14.01 -7.75
C ASN A 161 -14.45 -13.16 -6.67
N MET A 162 -15.34 -12.22 -7.02
CA MET A 162 -16.04 -11.35 -6.05
C MET A 162 -16.71 -12.11 -4.89
N TRP A 163 -17.28 -13.28 -5.16
CA TRP A 163 -17.92 -14.12 -4.13
C TRP A 163 -16.97 -14.57 -3.02
N LYS A 164 -15.66 -14.57 -3.26
CA LYS A 164 -14.67 -14.97 -2.27
C LYS A 164 -14.61 -14.02 -1.06
N LEU A 165 -14.95 -12.73 -1.25
CA LEU A 165 -15.03 -11.76 -0.14
C LEU A 165 -16.06 -12.14 0.93
N ALA A 166 -17.08 -12.95 0.59
CA ALA A 166 -18.11 -13.37 1.52
C ALA A 166 -17.76 -14.68 2.27
N VAL A 167 -16.71 -15.39 1.85
CA VAL A 167 -16.32 -16.69 2.42
C VAL A 167 -14.93 -16.70 3.02
N GLU A 168 -14.06 -15.77 2.64
CA GLU A 168 -12.76 -15.58 3.26
C GLU A 168 -12.93 -15.10 4.70
N ASP A 169 -11.99 -15.49 5.56
CA ASP A 169 -12.02 -15.13 6.97
C ASP A 169 -11.86 -13.62 7.14
N GLU A 170 -12.77 -13.00 7.88
CA GLU A 170 -12.77 -11.57 8.16
C GLU A 170 -11.50 -11.16 8.93
N GLU A 171 -10.91 -12.07 9.72
CA GLU A 171 -9.62 -11.84 10.40
C GLU A 171 -8.46 -11.62 9.41
N SER A 172 -8.59 -12.08 8.16
CA SER A 172 -7.60 -11.87 7.10
C SER A 172 -7.80 -10.56 6.33
N MET A 173 -8.83 -9.77 6.66
CA MET A 173 -9.12 -8.53 5.97
C MET A 173 -8.04 -7.47 6.23
N PRO A 174 -7.45 -6.87 5.17
CA PRO A 174 -6.52 -5.77 5.33
C PRO A 174 -7.18 -4.57 6.02
N ILE A 175 -6.42 -3.89 6.87
CA ILE A 175 -6.89 -2.70 7.59
C ILE A 175 -7.38 -1.65 6.58
N GLY A 176 -8.60 -1.13 6.80
CA GLY A 176 -9.19 -0.09 5.98
C GLY A 176 -9.77 -0.56 4.65
N PHE A 177 -9.76 -1.88 4.36
CA PHE A 177 -10.38 -2.44 3.16
C PHE A 177 -11.84 -2.00 3.01
N GLU A 178 -12.60 -1.97 4.10
CA GLU A 178 -14.02 -1.59 4.13
C GLU A 178 -14.30 -0.13 3.75
N LEU A 179 -13.28 0.72 3.77
CA LEU A 179 -13.37 2.11 3.31
C LEU A 179 -12.74 2.26 1.93
N ALA A 180 -11.58 1.66 1.74
CA ALA A 180 -10.77 1.75 0.54
C ALA A 180 -11.43 1.09 -0.68
N PHE A 181 -11.95 -0.12 -0.51
CA PHE A 181 -12.54 -0.88 -1.61
C PHE A 181 -13.84 -0.24 -2.12
N PRO A 182 -14.81 0.14 -1.27
CA PRO A 182 -15.96 0.94 -1.71
C PRO A 182 -15.59 2.25 -2.43
N SER A 183 -14.56 2.96 -1.94
CA SER A 183 -14.09 4.18 -2.59
C SER A 183 -13.60 3.94 -4.02
N LEU A 184 -12.88 2.84 -4.25
CA LEU A 184 -12.48 2.43 -5.60
C LEU A 184 -13.67 2.04 -6.47
N ILE A 185 -14.69 1.38 -5.91
CA ILE A 185 -15.92 1.02 -6.64
C ILE A 185 -16.63 2.28 -7.14
N GLU A 186 -16.75 3.32 -6.30
CA GLU A 186 -17.36 4.59 -6.71
C GLU A 186 -16.55 5.29 -7.81
N ILE A 187 -15.22 5.24 -7.76
CA ILE A 187 -14.37 5.75 -8.85
C ILE A 187 -14.60 4.93 -10.13
N ALA A 188 -14.61 3.60 -10.05
CA ALA A 188 -14.88 2.72 -11.18
C ALA A 188 -16.22 3.05 -11.85
N LYS A 189 -17.25 3.28 -11.02
CA LYS A 189 -18.60 3.68 -11.45
C LYS A 189 -18.60 5.02 -12.16
N SER A 190 -17.87 6.01 -11.63
CA SER A 190 -17.75 7.33 -12.25
C SER A 190 -17.07 7.30 -13.62
N LEU A 191 -16.21 6.30 -13.86
CA LEU A 191 -15.52 6.06 -15.12
C LEU A 191 -16.29 5.14 -16.07
N GLY A 192 -17.46 4.62 -15.67
CA GLY A 192 -18.27 3.71 -16.49
C GLY A 192 -17.67 2.31 -16.64
N VAL A 193 -16.85 1.86 -15.68
CA VAL A 193 -16.31 0.49 -15.65
C VAL A 193 -17.45 -0.52 -15.49
N ASP A 194 -17.43 -1.61 -16.24
CA ASP A 194 -18.41 -2.71 -16.13
C ASP A 194 -18.04 -3.68 -14.98
N PHE A 195 -18.20 -3.19 -13.75
CA PHE A 195 -17.95 -3.92 -12.52
C PHE A 195 -19.26 -4.50 -11.95
N PRO A 196 -19.26 -5.66 -11.26
CA PRO A 196 -20.46 -6.25 -10.68
C PRO A 196 -20.94 -5.51 -9.41
N TYR A 197 -21.48 -4.30 -9.59
CA TYR A 197 -21.88 -3.39 -8.50
C TYR A 197 -22.95 -3.96 -7.55
N ASP A 198 -23.81 -4.85 -8.04
CA ASP A 198 -24.92 -5.44 -7.28
C ASP A 198 -24.55 -6.80 -6.64
N HIS A 199 -23.27 -7.17 -6.62
CA HIS A 199 -22.82 -8.45 -6.09
C HIS A 199 -23.07 -8.55 -4.57
N GLN A 200 -23.67 -9.65 -4.11
CA GLN A 200 -24.06 -9.84 -2.70
C GLN A 200 -22.91 -9.69 -1.70
N ALA A 201 -21.71 -10.13 -2.08
CA ALA A 201 -20.51 -9.99 -1.23
C ALA A 201 -20.16 -8.53 -0.88
N LEU A 202 -20.65 -7.55 -1.64
CA LEU A 202 -20.44 -6.13 -1.33
C LEU A 202 -21.33 -5.65 -0.17
N GLN A 203 -22.46 -6.31 0.10
CA GLN A 203 -23.40 -5.88 1.14
C GLN A 203 -22.79 -5.93 2.54
N GLY A 204 -21.96 -6.95 2.82
CA GLY A 204 -21.25 -7.07 4.09
C GLY A 204 -20.30 -5.88 4.30
N ILE A 205 -19.54 -5.53 3.26
CA ILE A 205 -18.54 -4.45 3.28
C ILE A 205 -19.18 -3.07 3.51
N TYR A 206 -20.32 -2.80 2.85
CA TYR A 206 -21.04 -1.53 3.05
C TYR A 206 -21.70 -1.41 4.42
N SER A 207 -22.03 -2.53 5.07
CA SER A 207 -22.70 -2.52 6.37
C SER A 207 -21.72 -2.17 7.50
N SER A 208 -20.48 -2.68 7.46
CA SER A 208 -19.44 -2.38 8.45
C SER A 208 -19.06 -0.90 8.49
N CYS A 209 -19.15 -0.18 7.36
CA CYS A 209 -18.89 1.26 7.27
C CYS A 209 -19.95 2.10 8.01
N HIS A 210 -21.14 1.55 8.28
CA HIS A 210 -22.23 2.30 8.91
C HIS A 210 -22.18 2.26 10.46
N ASP A 211 -21.32 1.41 11.03
CA ASP A 211 -21.17 1.19 12.48
C ASP A 211 -19.95 1.92 13.10
N LEU A 212 -19.22 2.73 12.33
CA LEU A 212 -18.13 3.62 12.76
C LEU A 212 -18.60 5.08 12.89
#